data_AF-A0AAD4JPW2-F1
#
_entry.id   AF-A0AAD4JPW2-F1
#
_cell.length_a   1.000
_cell.length_b   1.000
_cell.length_c   1.000
_cell.angle_alpha   90.00
_cell.angle_beta   90.00
_cell.angle_gamma   90.00
#
_symmetry.space_group_name_H-M   'P 1'
#
loop_
_entity.id
_entity.type
_entity.pdbx_description
1 polymer ?
#
loop_
_entity_poly.entity_id
_entity_poly.type
_entity_poly.pdbx_seq_one_letter_code
_entity_poly.pdbx_strand_id
1 'polypeptide(L)'
;MSTLSSASSEHPLFPPPSIATTPAASDPLLFPAHNPSLDSPSYADVMFNQFHDRFPESNGNGEISGEAVSSPRSQSSSSDYLRISVSNPQKEIESSNSIVPGGNTYTSYLITTSTNVLDYGGSDFSVRRRFKDVVTLSDRLSECYRGFFIPPRPDKSLVESQVMQKQDFVEQRRVELEKYLRRLARHPMVRKSDELRVFLTVHGRMPLPTSIDMASRMLDGAVRLPKQLLGESSSVIEPQDVVHSAKGGRDMLRFFKELKQSVVNDWGNARPSVEEEDKEFLEKKTKLRDLEQQLTNASKQAETLVKAQQEMGEVMGELGLAFIKLTKFENEQATSNTQRVRSADMKNVATAAVKASRLYRELNAHTVKHFDTLHEHMGMMLAVHNAFSDRSSALLTVQTLISELSALHSRADKLETSTSKIFGGDKSRVRKLEDLKDAIRVTEDAKSCAIKEYERIQENNRSEIQRLDEERKADFVDMLKGFVINQVAYSEKIGNEWVKVAEETSKYARERE
;
A
#
# COMPACT_ATOMS: atom_id res chain seq x y z
N MET A 1 -45.31 -74.68 -15.00
CA MET A 1 -45.53 -76.12 -15.20
C MET A 1 -44.40 -76.65 -16.08
N SER A 2 -43.51 -77.46 -15.49
CA SER A 2 -42.92 -78.73 -15.99
C SER A 2 -42.94 -79.01 -17.51
N THR A 3 -41.91 -79.53 -18.21
CA THR A 3 -40.71 -80.32 -17.87
C THR A 3 -39.85 -80.59 -19.13
N LEU A 4 -38.52 -80.60 -18.96
CA LEU A 4 -37.47 -81.54 -19.47
C LEU A 4 -37.44 -82.04 -20.93
N SER A 5 -36.28 -81.90 -21.61
CA SER A 5 -35.35 -83.04 -21.89
C SER A 5 -34.05 -82.57 -22.58
N SER A 6 -32.97 -83.33 -22.37
CA SER A 6 -31.54 -83.04 -22.55
C SER A 6 -30.81 -84.19 -23.28
N ALA A 7 -29.74 -83.92 -24.03
CA ALA A 7 -28.49 -84.70 -24.24
C ALA A 7 -27.84 -84.29 -25.59
N SER A 8 -26.58 -83.87 -25.80
CA SER A 8 -25.22 -84.04 -25.24
C SER A 8 -24.32 -85.01 -26.03
N SER A 9 -23.21 -84.48 -26.56
CA SER A 9 -21.91 -85.14 -26.90
C SER A 9 -20.97 -84.04 -27.45
N GLU A 10 -19.66 -83.91 -27.22
CA GLU A 10 -18.66 -84.50 -26.32
C GLU A 10 -17.41 -83.56 -26.38
N HIS A 11 -16.62 -83.54 -25.30
CA HIS A 11 -15.44 -82.69 -24.97
C HIS A 11 -14.09 -83.30 -25.47
N PRO A 12 -12.90 -82.63 -25.44
CA PRO A 12 -12.07 -82.59 -24.21
C PRO A 12 -11.20 -81.33 -23.96
N LEU A 13 -10.99 -81.05 -22.67
CA LEU A 13 -10.02 -80.13 -22.04
C LEU A 13 -8.65 -80.84 -21.85
N PHE A 14 -7.51 -80.13 -21.89
CA PHE A 14 -6.61 -79.76 -20.76
C PHE A 14 -5.21 -79.38 -21.35
N PRO A 15 -4.20 -78.83 -20.61
CA PRO A 15 -4.13 -77.87 -19.48
C PRO A 15 -3.11 -76.70 -19.77
N PRO A 16 -2.86 -75.74 -18.83
CA PRO A 16 -2.01 -74.55 -19.07
C PRO A 16 -0.55 -74.69 -18.56
N PRO A 17 0.35 -73.77 -18.95
CA PRO A 17 1.36 -73.30 -17.98
C PRO A 17 1.65 -71.78 -17.96
N SER A 18 1.79 -71.33 -16.72
CA SER A 18 2.43 -70.17 -16.06
C SER A 18 3.27 -69.11 -16.82
N ILE A 19 2.85 -67.86 -16.63
CA ILE A 19 3.56 -66.60 -16.27
C ILE A 19 5.05 -66.44 -16.67
N ALA A 20 5.29 -65.45 -17.54
CA ALA A 20 6.47 -64.58 -17.44
C ALA A 20 6.07 -63.11 -17.74
N THR A 21 6.52 -62.25 -16.85
CA THR A 21 6.12 -60.86 -16.61
C THR A 21 6.73 -59.89 -17.62
N THR A 22 5.91 -59.08 -18.29
CA THR A 22 6.29 -57.74 -18.78
C THR A 22 5.06 -56.82 -18.70
N PRO A 23 5.06 -55.75 -17.88
CA PRO A 23 3.96 -54.80 -17.88
C PRO A 23 4.12 -53.83 -19.05
N ALA A 24 3.07 -53.76 -19.86
CA ALA A 24 2.89 -52.77 -20.91
C ALA A 24 2.81 -51.36 -20.31
N ALA A 25 3.35 -50.41 -21.09
CA ALA A 25 3.43 -48.99 -20.80
C ALA A 25 2.08 -48.36 -20.46
N SER A 26 2.12 -47.49 -19.47
CA SER A 26 0.98 -46.77 -18.87
C SER A 26 0.36 -45.76 -19.84
N ASP A 27 -0.97 -45.80 -19.92
CA ASP A 27 -1.83 -44.82 -20.56
C ASP A 27 -1.79 -43.48 -19.79
N PRO A 28 -1.40 -42.35 -20.43
CA PRO A 28 -1.19 -41.07 -19.74
C PRO A 28 -2.48 -40.30 -19.41
N LEU A 29 -3.67 -40.89 -19.56
CA LEU A 29 -4.95 -40.21 -19.28
C LEU A 29 -5.58 -40.53 -17.92
N LEU A 30 -4.99 -41.44 -17.11
CA LEU A 30 -5.61 -41.90 -15.86
C LEU A 30 -4.87 -41.53 -14.56
N PHE A 31 -3.66 -40.96 -14.64
CA PHE A 31 -2.92 -40.48 -13.45
C PHE A 31 -2.11 -39.22 -13.78
N PRO A 32 -2.43 -38.04 -13.21
CA PRO A 32 -1.55 -36.88 -13.32
C PRO A 32 -0.27 -37.14 -12.52
N ALA A 33 0.89 -37.00 -13.15
CA ALA A 33 2.17 -37.02 -12.45
C ALA A 33 2.25 -35.85 -11.46
N HIS A 34 2.53 -36.15 -10.19
CA HIS A 34 2.99 -35.16 -9.23
C HIS A 34 4.33 -34.59 -9.71
N ASN A 35 4.32 -33.33 -10.18
CA ASN A 35 5.53 -32.54 -10.33
C ASN A 35 5.73 -31.68 -9.07
N PRO A 36 6.97 -31.61 -8.54
CA PRO A 36 7.29 -30.80 -7.38
C PRO A 36 7.19 -29.32 -7.72
N SER A 37 6.56 -28.56 -6.82
CA SER A 37 6.49 -27.10 -6.71
C SER A 37 7.32 -26.31 -7.73
N LEU A 38 6.69 -25.95 -8.84
CA LEU A 38 7.00 -24.71 -9.53
C LEU A 38 6.31 -23.61 -8.74
N ASP A 39 7.09 -22.78 -8.04
CA ASP A 39 6.60 -21.56 -7.44
C ASP A 39 5.85 -20.77 -8.51
N SER A 40 4.56 -20.57 -8.25
CA SER A 40 3.70 -19.75 -9.08
C SER A 40 4.21 -18.30 -9.01
N PRO A 41 4.24 -17.56 -10.13
CA PRO A 41 4.67 -16.17 -10.10
C PRO A 41 3.84 -15.38 -9.09
N SER A 42 4.53 -14.61 -8.27
CA SER A 42 3.91 -13.75 -7.27
C SER A 42 3.14 -12.64 -7.98
N TYR A 43 2.11 -12.08 -7.34
CA TYR A 43 1.28 -10.97 -7.85
C TYR A 43 2.10 -9.80 -8.44
N ALA A 44 3.31 -9.58 -7.91
CA ALA A 44 4.35 -8.75 -8.50
C ALA A 44 4.53 -9.02 -10.01
N ASP A 45 4.80 -10.26 -10.40
CA ASP A 45 5.15 -10.65 -11.77
C ASP A 45 4.01 -10.41 -12.79
N VAL A 46 2.75 -10.48 -12.35
CA VAL A 46 1.56 -10.21 -13.19
C VAL A 46 1.40 -8.72 -13.47
N MET A 47 1.70 -7.86 -12.49
CA MET A 47 1.72 -6.40 -12.68
C MET A 47 2.90 -5.95 -13.55
N PHE A 48 4.03 -6.65 -13.48
CA PHE A 48 5.27 -6.22 -14.13
C PHE A 48 5.39 -6.67 -15.60
N ASN A 49 4.78 -7.79 -16.01
CA ASN A 49 4.84 -8.26 -17.40
C ASN A 49 4.01 -7.43 -18.40
N GLN A 50 3.16 -6.50 -17.96
CA GLN A 50 2.32 -5.69 -18.86
C GLN A 50 3.05 -4.51 -19.54
N PHE A 51 4.29 -4.19 -19.15
CA PHE A 51 5.02 -3.01 -19.65
C PHE A 51 6.02 -3.28 -20.79
N HIS A 52 5.98 -4.46 -21.44
CA HIS A 52 6.96 -4.81 -22.49
C HIS A 52 6.44 -4.94 -23.93
N ASP A 53 5.14 -4.75 -24.20
CA ASP A 53 4.66 -4.71 -25.58
C ASP A 53 4.54 -3.26 -26.10
N ARG A 54 5.67 -2.77 -26.64
CA ARG A 54 5.73 -1.54 -27.44
C ARG A 54 5.28 -1.86 -28.87
N PHE A 55 4.12 -1.34 -29.28
CA PHE A 55 3.62 -1.40 -30.66
C PHE A 55 4.45 -0.52 -31.61
N PRO A 56 4.69 -0.95 -32.87
CA PRO A 56 5.08 -0.05 -33.95
C PRO A 56 3.86 0.58 -34.63
N GLU A 57 4.02 1.84 -35.05
CA GLU A 57 3.06 2.66 -35.79
C GLU A 57 2.68 2.03 -37.14
N SER A 58 1.41 2.18 -37.53
CA SER A 58 0.98 2.07 -38.93
C SER A 58 -0.10 3.11 -39.24
N ASN A 59 0.21 3.96 -40.20
CA ASN A 59 -0.67 4.89 -40.91
C ASN A 59 -1.93 4.21 -41.47
N GLY A 60 -3.03 4.97 -41.53
CA GLY A 60 -4.22 4.64 -42.32
C GLY A 60 -5.38 5.62 -42.09
N ASN A 61 -5.55 6.56 -43.03
CA ASN A 61 -6.61 7.57 -43.09
C ASN A 61 -8.03 6.98 -43.16
N GLY A 62 -9.01 7.72 -42.61
CA GLY A 62 -10.44 7.51 -42.84
C GLY A 62 -11.29 8.55 -42.11
N GLU A 63 -11.58 9.67 -42.77
CA GLU A 63 -12.52 10.70 -42.36
C GLU A 63 -13.96 10.14 -42.23
N ILE A 64 -14.65 10.44 -41.12
CA ILE A 64 -16.11 10.63 -41.11
C ILE A 64 -16.44 11.74 -40.09
N SER A 65 -16.92 12.86 -40.64
CA SER A 65 -17.42 14.04 -39.92
C SER A 65 -18.80 13.78 -39.29
N GLY A 66 -18.97 14.20 -38.04
CA GLY A 66 -20.27 14.26 -37.36
C GLY A 66 -20.26 15.42 -36.38
N GLU A 67 -20.78 16.57 -36.81
CA GLU A 67 -20.95 17.78 -36.01
C GLU A 67 -21.96 17.55 -34.88
N ALA A 68 -21.55 17.86 -33.64
CA ALA A 68 -22.46 18.09 -32.54
C ALA A 68 -22.10 19.41 -31.85
N VAL A 69 -23.04 20.33 -31.95
CA VAL A 69 -23.03 21.73 -31.51
C VAL A 69 -22.62 21.87 -30.04
N SER A 70 -21.61 22.69 -29.81
CA SER A 70 -21.20 23.18 -28.50
C SER A 70 -22.11 24.32 -28.05
N SER A 71 -22.64 24.22 -26.83
CA SER A 71 -23.16 25.37 -26.07
C SER A 71 -22.34 25.51 -24.80
N PRO A 72 -21.78 26.70 -24.51
CA PRO A 72 -20.89 26.90 -23.38
C PRO A 72 -21.72 27.09 -22.11
N ARG A 73 -21.79 26.05 -21.27
CA ARG A 73 -22.25 26.24 -19.89
C ARG A 73 -21.03 26.61 -19.04
N SER A 74 -20.85 27.91 -18.87
CA SER A 74 -19.97 28.50 -17.87
C SER A 74 -20.39 28.04 -16.47
N GLN A 75 -19.64 27.10 -15.91
CA GLN A 75 -19.55 26.90 -14.47
C GLN A 75 -18.10 27.18 -14.05
N SER A 76 -17.85 28.45 -13.71
CA SER A 76 -16.65 28.89 -13.02
C SER A 76 -16.75 28.48 -11.55
N SER A 77 -16.14 27.34 -11.22
CA SER A 77 -15.44 27.12 -9.97
C SER A 77 -14.29 26.20 -10.32
N SER A 78 -13.14 26.77 -10.69
CA SER A 78 -11.94 25.97 -10.92
C SER A 78 -11.53 25.38 -9.58
N SER A 79 -11.99 24.16 -9.29
CA SER A 79 -11.54 23.41 -8.12
C SER A 79 -10.02 23.42 -8.08
N ASP A 80 -9.46 23.76 -6.92
CA ASP A 80 -8.02 23.71 -6.69
C ASP A 80 -7.50 22.31 -7.02
N TYR A 81 -6.57 22.21 -7.97
CA TYR A 81 -5.89 20.98 -8.36
C TYR A 81 -4.40 21.07 -8.06
N LEU A 82 -3.83 19.94 -7.63
CA LEU A 82 -2.39 19.74 -7.49
C LEU A 82 -2.02 18.43 -8.19
N ARG A 83 -1.54 18.52 -9.44
CA ARG A 83 -1.21 17.36 -10.27
C ARG A 83 0.30 17.13 -10.21
N ILE A 84 0.68 15.91 -9.84
CA ILE A 84 2.09 15.51 -9.72
C ILE A 84 2.37 14.33 -10.64
N SER A 85 3.50 14.35 -11.34
CA SER A 85 4.08 13.22 -12.07
C SER A 85 5.53 13.02 -11.69
N VAL A 86 6.00 11.77 -11.76
CA VAL A 86 7.39 11.41 -11.45
C VAL A 86 7.97 10.71 -12.67
N SER A 87 9.10 11.20 -13.17
CA SER A 87 9.66 10.74 -14.45
C SER A 87 11.19 10.78 -14.45
N ASN A 88 11.79 10.36 -15.56
CA ASN A 88 13.21 10.54 -15.87
C ASN A 88 14.15 10.16 -14.70
N PRO A 89 14.17 8.87 -14.32
CA PRO A 89 15.10 8.39 -13.31
C PRO A 89 16.53 8.57 -13.79
N GLN A 90 17.38 9.19 -12.97
CA GLN A 90 18.78 9.45 -13.30
C GLN A 90 19.70 8.98 -12.17
N LYS A 91 20.81 8.36 -12.53
CA LYS A 91 21.86 8.00 -11.57
C LYS A 91 22.78 9.20 -11.40
N GLU A 92 22.74 9.79 -10.21
CA GLU A 92 23.60 10.91 -9.82
C GLU A 92 24.74 10.41 -8.93
N ILE A 93 25.86 11.15 -8.97
CA ILE A 93 27.04 10.93 -8.12
C ILE A 93 27.06 12.08 -7.13
N GLU A 94 27.02 11.76 -5.83
CA GLU A 94 27.08 12.75 -4.76
C GLU A 94 28.52 13.28 -4.64
N SER A 95 28.71 14.57 -4.93
CA SER A 95 30.00 15.28 -4.82
C SER A 95 30.40 15.57 -3.37
N SER A 96 30.28 14.60 -2.47
CA SER A 96 30.94 14.69 -1.17
C SER A 96 32.39 14.22 -1.32
N ASN A 97 33.31 14.83 -0.58
CA ASN A 97 34.76 14.55 -0.56
C ASN A 97 35.10 13.13 -0.03
N SER A 98 34.42 12.10 -0.52
CA SER A 98 34.70 10.70 -0.20
C SER A 98 35.83 10.21 -1.09
N ILE A 99 36.92 9.78 -0.46
CA ILE A 99 38.13 9.24 -1.08
C ILE A 99 37.88 7.85 -1.73
N VAL A 100 36.67 7.29 -1.60
CA VAL A 100 36.34 5.95 -2.11
C VAL A 100 35.67 6.02 -3.49
N PRO A 101 36.31 5.52 -4.57
CA PRO A 101 35.71 5.46 -5.90
C PRO A 101 34.43 4.63 -5.89
N GLY A 102 33.30 5.23 -6.32
CA GLY A 102 32.03 4.52 -6.56
C GLY A 102 31.06 4.40 -5.37
N GLY A 103 31.40 4.93 -4.19
CA GLY A 103 30.57 4.76 -2.98
C GLY A 103 29.31 5.63 -2.87
N ASN A 104 29.19 6.70 -3.66
CA ASN A 104 28.19 7.75 -3.43
C ASN A 104 27.23 7.96 -4.61
N THR A 105 26.70 6.89 -5.21
CA THR A 105 25.71 7.05 -6.29
C THR A 105 24.29 6.83 -5.80
N TYR A 106 23.35 7.68 -6.20
CA TYR A 106 21.92 7.52 -5.89
C TYR A 106 21.07 7.76 -7.14
N THR A 107 19.83 7.24 -7.14
CA THR A 107 18.86 7.53 -8.19
C THR A 107 18.00 8.72 -7.78
N SER A 108 17.96 9.75 -8.62
CA SER A 108 17.04 10.88 -8.52
C SER A 108 15.90 10.74 -9.53
N TYR A 109 14.76 11.35 -9.22
CA TYR A 109 13.57 11.36 -10.06
C TYR A 109 13.16 12.81 -10.31
N LEU A 110 12.70 13.10 -11.53
CA LEU A 110 12.13 14.39 -11.89
C LEU A 110 10.67 14.42 -11.46
N ILE A 111 10.36 15.24 -10.48
CA ILE A 111 9.00 15.47 -9.99
C ILE A 111 8.48 16.73 -10.68
N THR A 112 7.48 16.58 -11.53
CA THR A 112 6.82 17.69 -12.21
C THR A 112 5.47 17.95 -11.55
N THR A 113 5.23 19.20 -11.19
CA THR A 113 4.02 19.65 -10.51
C THR A 113 3.32 20.69 -11.35
N SER A 114 2.01 20.50 -11.55
CA SER A 114 1.11 21.47 -12.18
C SER A 114 -0.05 21.78 -11.22
N THR A 115 -0.30 23.04 -10.93
CA THR A 115 -1.25 23.47 -9.89
C THR A 115 -1.83 24.84 -10.18
N ASN A 116 -3.07 25.08 -9.73
CA ASN A 116 -3.66 26.43 -9.64
C ASN A 116 -3.70 26.96 -8.20
N VAL A 117 -3.13 26.22 -7.24
CA VAL A 117 -3.05 26.63 -5.83
C VAL A 117 -2.00 27.74 -5.67
N LEU A 118 -2.45 28.93 -5.28
CA LEU A 118 -1.62 30.15 -5.20
C LEU A 118 -0.41 30.01 -4.26
N ASP A 119 -0.55 29.24 -3.18
CA ASP A 119 0.50 29.05 -2.17
C ASP A 119 1.80 28.46 -2.76
N TYR A 120 1.72 27.75 -3.90
CA TYR A 120 2.88 27.15 -4.56
C TYR A 120 3.75 28.13 -5.37
N GLY A 121 3.32 29.37 -5.55
CA GLY A 121 4.12 30.43 -6.19
C GLY A 121 4.37 30.27 -7.69
N GLY A 122 3.73 29.29 -8.35
CA GLY A 122 3.83 29.05 -9.79
C GLY A 122 2.85 27.98 -10.25
N SER A 123 2.49 27.99 -11.55
CA SER A 123 1.55 27.02 -12.11
C SER A 123 2.22 25.70 -12.46
N ASP A 124 3.43 25.74 -13.00
CA ASP A 124 4.16 24.57 -13.48
C ASP A 124 5.64 24.68 -13.10
N PHE A 125 6.14 23.68 -12.41
CA PHE A 125 7.53 23.62 -11.97
C PHE A 125 7.99 22.18 -11.82
N SER A 126 9.30 21.98 -11.77
CA SER A 126 9.87 20.64 -11.59
C SER A 126 11.09 20.66 -10.68
N VAL A 127 11.24 19.63 -9.87
CA VAL A 127 12.37 19.46 -8.96
C VAL A 127 12.90 18.03 -9.04
N ARG A 128 14.21 17.85 -8.82
CA ARG A 128 14.80 16.53 -8.66
C ARG A 128 14.87 16.14 -7.19
N ARG A 129 14.42 14.93 -6.89
CA ARG A 129 14.45 14.34 -5.54
C ARG A 129 14.93 12.91 -5.58
N ARG A 130 15.69 12.50 -4.56
CA ARG A 130 16.03 11.09 -4.32
C ARG A 130 15.02 10.46 -3.36
N PHE A 131 14.96 9.13 -3.32
CA PHE A 131 14.08 8.40 -2.40
C PHE A 131 14.29 8.81 -0.92
N LYS A 132 15.53 9.07 -0.52
CA LYS A 132 15.84 9.55 0.84
C LYS A 132 15.13 10.87 1.16
N ASP A 133 14.94 11.74 0.17
CA ASP A 133 14.24 13.00 0.39
C ASP A 133 12.75 12.78 0.69
N VAL A 134 12.16 11.79 0.00
CA VAL A 134 10.77 11.37 0.21
C VAL A 134 10.58 10.77 1.61
N VAL A 135 11.57 10.01 2.10
CA VAL A 135 11.57 9.51 3.48
C VAL A 135 11.52 10.65 4.47
N THR A 136 12.39 11.67 4.33
CA THR A 136 12.37 12.83 5.23
C THR A 136 11.08 13.62 5.13
N LEU A 137 10.50 13.79 3.93
CA LEU A 137 9.17 14.39 3.78
C LEU A 137 8.13 13.60 4.60
N SER A 138 8.10 12.28 4.44
CA SER A 138 7.17 11.40 5.15
C SER A 138 7.33 11.51 6.66
N ASP A 139 8.56 11.52 7.17
CA ASP A 139 8.83 11.62 8.61
C ASP A 139 8.35 12.99 9.13
N ARG A 140 8.64 14.07 8.39
CA ARG A 140 8.17 15.41 8.76
C ARG A 140 6.66 15.55 8.76
N LEU A 141 5.99 14.99 7.76
CA LEU A 141 4.53 14.98 7.72
C LEU A 141 3.95 14.21 8.93
N SER A 142 4.55 13.08 9.31
CA SER A 142 4.11 12.33 10.49
C SER A 142 4.31 13.09 11.81
N GLU A 143 5.37 13.89 11.91
CA GLU A 143 5.64 14.73 13.10
C GLU A 143 4.68 15.93 13.19
N CYS A 144 4.45 16.63 12.08
CA CYS A 144 3.67 17.87 12.06
C CYS A 144 2.15 17.65 12.06
N TYR A 145 1.69 16.52 11.51
CA TYR A 145 0.28 16.22 11.27
C TYR A 145 -0.17 14.97 12.06
N ARG A 146 0.10 14.97 13.36
CA ARG A 146 -0.31 13.88 14.26
C ARG A 146 -1.82 13.69 14.28
N GLY A 147 -2.24 12.44 14.28
CA GLY A 147 -3.65 12.07 14.23
C GLY A 147 -4.33 12.21 12.85
N PHE A 148 -3.62 12.63 11.81
CA PHE A 148 -4.13 12.57 10.43
C PHE A 148 -3.85 11.23 9.77
N PHE A 149 -4.70 10.78 8.83
CA PHE A 149 -4.47 9.57 8.05
C PHE A 149 -3.55 9.87 6.86
N ILE A 150 -2.27 10.16 7.18
CA ILE A 150 -1.24 10.45 6.20
C ILE A 150 -0.94 9.19 5.39
N PRO A 151 -1.09 9.21 4.04
CA PRO A 151 -0.80 8.06 3.20
C PRO A 151 0.58 7.47 3.53
N PRO A 152 0.73 6.14 3.62
CA PRO A 152 2.04 5.54 3.86
C PRO A 152 2.94 5.72 2.63
N ARG A 153 4.21 6.04 2.90
CA ARG A 153 5.25 6.02 1.87
C ARG A 153 5.51 4.58 1.40
N PRO A 154 6.01 4.38 0.18
CA PRO A 154 6.50 3.08 -0.25
C PRO A 154 7.69 2.61 0.60
N ASP A 155 7.80 1.30 0.78
CA ASP A 155 8.81 0.69 1.64
C ASP A 155 10.21 0.78 1.02
N LYS A 156 11.21 0.80 1.91
CA LYS A 156 12.60 0.63 1.50
C LYS A 156 12.85 -0.85 1.23
N SER A 157 12.29 -1.39 0.14
CA SER A 157 12.50 -2.79 -0.21
C SER A 157 13.95 -3.00 -0.67
N LEU A 158 14.78 -3.53 0.25
CA LEU A 158 16.15 -3.96 -0.03
C LEU A 158 16.16 -5.33 -0.74
N VAL A 159 15.13 -6.14 -0.50
CA VAL A 159 14.98 -7.47 -1.08
C VAL A 159 14.61 -7.37 -2.56
N GLU A 160 13.61 -6.56 -2.93
CA GLU A 160 13.27 -6.33 -4.34
C GLU A 160 14.45 -5.72 -5.11
N SER A 161 15.23 -4.84 -4.48
CA SER A 161 16.43 -4.27 -5.08
C SER A 161 17.50 -5.31 -5.45
N GLN A 162 17.49 -6.47 -4.81
CA GLN A 162 18.44 -7.57 -5.03
C GLN A 162 17.88 -8.65 -5.96
N VAL A 163 16.57 -8.86 -5.93
CA VAL A 163 15.88 -9.92 -6.69
C VAL A 163 15.47 -9.45 -8.10
N MET A 164 15.20 -8.17 -8.28
CA MET A 164 14.75 -7.63 -9.57
C MET A 164 15.91 -7.11 -10.44
N GLN A 165 15.68 -7.03 -11.76
CA GLN A 165 16.59 -6.30 -12.62
C GLN A 165 16.62 -4.83 -12.19
N LYS A 166 17.80 -4.23 -12.25
CA LYS A 166 18.02 -2.87 -11.74
C LYS A 166 17.12 -1.82 -12.41
N GLN A 167 16.79 -1.99 -13.69
CA GLN A 167 15.91 -1.07 -14.41
C GLN A 167 14.45 -1.20 -13.94
N ASP A 168 13.96 -2.44 -13.79
CA ASP A 168 12.61 -2.73 -13.33
C ASP A 168 12.37 -2.17 -11.92
N PHE A 169 13.35 -2.33 -11.03
CA PHE A 169 13.30 -1.76 -9.69
C PHE A 169 13.22 -0.22 -9.67
N VAL A 170 13.97 0.44 -10.56
CA VAL A 170 13.96 1.90 -10.67
C VAL A 170 12.62 2.40 -11.21
N GLU A 171 12.04 1.70 -12.18
CA GLU A 171 10.73 2.05 -12.73
C GLU A 171 9.60 1.76 -11.74
N GLN A 172 9.60 0.61 -11.06
CA GLN A 172 8.64 0.31 -10.00
C GLN A 172 8.67 1.40 -8.92
N ARG A 173 9.86 1.77 -8.44
CA ARG A 173 9.99 2.84 -7.45
C ARG A 173 9.47 4.17 -7.98
N ARG A 174 9.68 4.50 -9.25
CA ARG A 174 9.13 5.71 -9.88
C ARG A 174 7.59 5.71 -9.82
N VAL A 175 6.94 4.60 -10.17
CA VAL A 175 5.49 4.42 -10.11
C VAL A 175 4.97 4.60 -8.67
N GLU A 176 5.61 3.94 -7.70
CA GLU A 176 5.24 4.01 -6.29
C GLU A 176 5.38 5.43 -5.71
N LEU A 177 6.46 6.13 -6.07
CA LEU A 177 6.67 7.52 -5.67
C LEU A 177 5.60 8.44 -6.26
N GLU A 178 5.25 8.27 -7.54
CA GLU A 178 4.17 9.02 -8.17
C GLU A 178 2.84 8.79 -7.47
N LYS A 179 2.50 7.53 -7.19
CA LYS A 179 1.29 7.14 -6.47
C LYS A 179 1.27 7.74 -5.06
N TYR A 180 2.39 7.72 -4.34
CA TYR A 180 2.50 8.33 -3.02
C TYR A 180 2.28 9.85 -3.04
N LEU A 181 2.99 10.58 -3.91
CA LEU A 181 2.89 12.04 -3.98
C LEU A 181 1.49 12.49 -4.43
N ARG A 182 0.86 11.78 -5.37
CA ARG A 182 -0.54 12.05 -5.75
C ARG A 182 -1.50 11.85 -4.60
N ARG A 183 -1.29 10.85 -3.75
CA ARG A 183 -2.12 10.65 -2.54
C ARG A 183 -1.93 11.79 -1.54
N LEU A 184 -0.71 12.25 -1.32
CA LEU A 184 -0.47 13.45 -0.50
C LEU A 184 -1.18 14.68 -1.06
N ALA A 185 -1.15 14.86 -2.38
CA ALA A 185 -1.82 15.97 -3.06
C ALA A 185 -3.36 15.91 -3.00
N ARG A 186 -3.96 14.72 -2.83
CA ARG A 186 -5.40 14.55 -2.62
C ARG A 186 -5.83 14.84 -1.18
N HIS A 187 -4.94 14.65 -0.20
CA HIS A 187 -5.28 14.84 1.21
C HIS A 187 -5.47 16.34 1.53
N PRO A 188 -6.64 16.78 2.03
CA PRO A 188 -6.98 18.21 2.16
C PRO A 188 -5.99 19.05 2.97
N MET A 189 -5.53 18.52 4.11
CA MET A 189 -4.55 19.19 4.97
C MET A 189 -3.11 19.10 4.44
N VAL A 190 -2.67 17.93 4.00
CA VAL A 190 -1.29 17.74 3.50
C VAL A 190 -1.04 18.49 2.20
N ARG A 191 -2.03 18.59 1.32
CA ARG A 191 -1.95 19.39 0.08
C ARG A 191 -1.58 20.86 0.35
N LYS A 192 -1.97 21.39 1.51
CA LYS A 192 -1.71 22.79 1.92
C LYS A 192 -0.53 22.90 2.89
N SER A 193 0.20 21.82 3.12
CA SER A 193 1.33 21.79 4.06
C SER A 193 2.55 22.52 3.50
N ASP A 194 3.27 23.20 4.39
CA ASP A 194 4.55 23.81 4.05
C ASP A 194 5.60 22.74 3.70
N GLU A 195 5.55 21.58 4.35
CA GLU A 195 6.45 20.45 4.10
C GLU A 195 6.34 19.96 2.66
N LEU A 196 5.11 19.68 2.18
CA LEU A 196 4.90 19.25 0.80
C LEU A 196 5.24 20.37 -0.18
N ARG A 197 4.85 21.61 0.12
CA ARG A 197 5.14 22.77 -0.73
C ARG A 197 6.64 22.97 -0.93
N VAL A 198 7.41 23.00 0.15
CA VAL A 198 8.88 23.12 0.13
C VAL A 198 9.51 21.94 -0.61
N PHE A 199 9.01 20.73 -0.37
CA PHE A 199 9.49 19.53 -1.06
C PHE A 199 9.27 19.60 -2.58
N LEU A 200 8.18 20.19 -3.05
CA LEU A 200 7.87 20.27 -4.49
C LEU A 200 8.50 21.48 -5.18
N THR A 201 8.82 22.57 -4.47
CA THR A 201 9.24 23.86 -5.08
C THR A 201 10.72 24.19 -4.93
N VAL A 202 11.38 23.80 -3.83
CA VAL A 202 12.75 24.27 -3.55
C VAL A 202 13.81 23.48 -4.32
N HIS A 203 14.60 24.14 -5.16
CA HIS A 203 15.71 23.49 -5.85
C HIS A 203 16.91 23.19 -4.92
N GLY A 204 17.70 22.17 -5.26
CA GLY A 204 18.92 21.82 -4.53
C GLY A 204 18.69 20.89 -3.34
N ARG A 205 19.55 20.99 -2.30
CA ARG A 205 19.42 20.17 -1.09
C ARG A 205 18.08 20.45 -0.43
N MET A 206 17.39 19.38 -0.05
CA MET A 206 16.12 19.47 0.64
C MET A 206 16.30 20.26 1.97
N PRO A 207 15.61 21.40 2.13
CA PRO A 207 15.81 22.28 3.28
C PRO A 207 14.93 21.88 4.47
N LEU A 208 14.18 20.77 4.38
CA LEU A 208 13.45 20.27 5.55
C LEU A 208 14.50 19.71 6.52
N PRO A 209 14.51 20.17 7.78
CA PRO A 209 15.42 19.58 8.75
C PRO A 209 15.15 18.09 8.81
N THR A 210 16.19 17.26 8.72
CA THR A 210 16.03 15.83 8.93
C THR A 210 15.40 15.62 10.30
N SER A 211 14.36 14.79 10.39
CA SER A 211 13.86 14.31 11.68
C SER A 211 15.08 13.88 12.50
N ILE A 212 15.21 14.43 13.71
CA ILE A 212 16.27 14.01 14.61
C ILE A 212 15.86 12.61 15.05
N ASP A 213 16.39 11.61 14.36
CA ASP A 213 16.18 10.20 14.61
C ASP A 213 16.22 9.97 16.14
N MET A 214 15.18 9.35 16.71
CA MET A 214 15.14 9.10 18.16
C MET A 214 16.40 8.36 18.62
N ALA A 215 16.99 7.53 17.75
CA ALA A 215 18.27 6.86 17.97
C ALA A 215 19.46 7.83 18.02
N SER A 216 19.47 8.89 17.20
CA SER A 216 20.53 9.92 17.21
C SER A 216 20.49 10.79 18.48
N ARG A 217 19.29 10.99 19.06
CA ARG A 217 19.12 11.62 20.38
C ARG A 217 19.72 10.77 21.51
N MET A 218 19.64 9.44 21.42
CA MET A 218 20.23 8.55 22.44
C MET A 218 21.75 8.57 22.43
N LEU A 219 22.39 8.68 21.26
CA LEU A 219 23.84 8.61 21.13
C LEU A 219 24.55 9.92 21.51
N ASP A 220 24.01 11.09 21.15
CA ASP A 220 24.63 12.38 21.51
C ASP A 220 24.42 12.73 23.01
N GLY A 221 23.30 12.28 23.59
CA GLY A 221 23.06 12.35 25.03
C GLY A 221 23.98 11.46 25.87
N ALA A 222 24.36 10.27 25.35
CA ALA A 222 25.28 9.36 26.02
C ALA A 222 26.76 9.83 25.94
N VAL A 223 27.15 10.52 24.87
CA VAL A 223 28.54 10.99 24.66
C VAL A 223 28.88 12.24 25.49
N ARG A 224 27.88 12.98 25.98
CA ARG A 224 28.08 14.12 26.91
C ARG A 224 27.99 13.77 28.40
N LEU A 225 27.67 12.51 28.74
CA LEU A 225 27.47 12.03 30.11
C LEU A 225 28.71 11.48 30.87
N PRO A 226 29.96 11.76 30.46
CA PRO A 226 31.08 11.64 31.40
C PRO A 226 31.76 12.94 31.88
N LYS A 227 31.30 14.16 31.53
CA LYS A 227 32.03 15.40 31.88
C LYS A 227 31.34 16.39 32.82
N GLN A 228 30.15 16.08 33.33
CA GLN A 228 29.47 16.92 34.34
C GLN A 228 29.25 16.21 35.70
N LEU A 229 29.81 15.01 35.87
CA LEU A 229 29.71 14.20 37.10
C LEU A 229 30.99 14.19 37.95
N LEU A 230 32.09 14.80 37.50
CA LEU A 230 33.21 15.18 38.34
C LEU A 230 33.41 16.68 38.21
N GLY A 231 33.09 17.41 39.27
CA GLY A 231 33.34 18.84 39.32
C GLY A 231 34.83 19.13 39.35
N GLU A 232 35.30 19.97 38.43
CA GLU A 232 36.39 20.92 38.68
C GLU A 232 36.54 21.95 37.53
N SER A 233 36.67 23.22 37.94
CA SER A 233 37.22 24.38 37.24
C SER A 233 36.49 25.05 36.05
N SER A 234 36.01 26.25 36.34
CA SER A 234 35.97 27.50 35.56
C SER A 234 36.48 27.47 34.10
N SER A 235 35.62 27.87 33.16
CA SER A 235 35.99 28.85 32.13
C SER A 235 34.76 29.53 31.53
N VAL A 236 34.91 30.83 31.32
CA VAL A 236 33.94 31.82 30.84
C VAL A 236 33.61 31.59 29.37
N ILE A 237 32.35 31.74 28.98
CA ILE A 237 31.94 31.95 27.57
C ILE A 237 30.99 33.14 27.51
N GLU A 238 31.32 34.06 26.61
CA GLU A 238 30.67 35.34 26.30
C GLU A 238 29.26 35.23 25.71
N PRO A 239 28.45 36.32 25.78
CA PRO A 239 27.04 36.30 25.42
C PRO A 239 26.81 36.74 23.98
N GLN A 240 26.52 35.79 23.08
CA GLN A 240 25.77 36.06 21.85
C GLN A 240 25.30 34.74 21.21
N ASP A 241 24.01 34.48 21.39
CA ASP A 241 23.08 33.66 20.58
C ASP A 241 21.96 33.14 21.49
N VAL A 242 21.18 34.10 21.99
CA VAL A 242 19.91 33.87 22.65
C VAL A 242 18.84 33.75 21.56
N VAL A 243 17.89 32.84 21.80
CA VAL A 243 16.71 32.51 20.97
C VAL A 243 16.97 31.39 19.94
N HIS A 244 16.99 30.14 20.39
CA HIS A 244 16.00 29.11 20.05
C HIS A 244 16.36 27.75 20.71
N SER A 245 15.34 27.11 21.29
CA SER A 245 15.30 25.70 21.70
C SER A 245 16.12 25.26 22.94
N ALA A 246 15.53 25.45 24.12
CA ALA A 246 15.89 24.73 25.36
C ALA A 246 14.70 23.91 25.92
N LYS A 247 13.82 23.40 25.05
CA LYS A 247 12.63 22.62 25.46
C LYS A 247 12.79 21.09 25.37
N GLY A 248 13.76 20.55 24.63
CA GLY A 248 13.85 19.09 24.38
C GLY A 248 14.64 18.24 25.38
N GLY A 249 15.50 18.84 26.22
CA GLY A 249 16.41 18.08 27.10
C GLY A 249 15.79 17.57 28.41
N ARG A 250 14.72 18.21 28.89
CA ARG A 250 14.01 17.81 30.12
C ARG A 250 13.06 16.62 29.92
N ASP A 251 12.48 16.49 28.72
CA ASP A 251 11.62 15.35 28.35
C ASP A 251 12.40 14.05 28.20
N MET A 252 13.67 14.10 27.79
CA MET A 252 14.48 12.90 27.60
C MET A 252 14.91 12.25 28.92
N LEU A 253 15.24 13.08 29.92
CA LEU A 253 15.47 12.61 31.29
C LEU A 253 14.20 12.01 31.90
N ARG A 254 13.02 12.48 31.48
CA ARG A 254 11.71 11.95 31.87
C ARG A 254 11.43 10.59 31.24
N PHE A 255 11.60 10.44 29.92
CA PHE A 255 11.51 9.14 29.22
C PHE A 255 12.49 8.08 29.75
N PHE A 256 13.76 8.46 30.03
CA PHE A 256 14.74 7.53 30.61
C PHE A 256 14.40 7.16 32.07
N LYS A 257 13.82 8.09 32.82
CA LYS A 257 13.32 7.83 34.17
C LYS A 257 12.07 6.96 34.13
N GLU A 258 11.17 7.16 33.17
CA GLU A 258 9.99 6.31 32.90
C GLU A 258 10.39 4.89 32.49
N LEU A 259 11.39 4.73 31.62
CA LEU A 259 11.93 3.42 31.23
C LEU A 259 12.65 2.71 32.39
N LYS A 260 13.39 3.44 33.22
CA LYS A 260 14.07 2.86 34.39
C LYS A 260 13.06 2.52 35.50
N GLN A 261 12.01 3.32 35.69
CA GLN A 261 10.94 3.05 36.64
C GLN A 261 10.05 1.88 36.16
N SER A 262 9.90 1.69 34.84
CA SER A 262 9.15 0.56 34.27
C SER A 262 9.96 -0.75 34.25
N VAL A 263 11.28 -0.70 34.04
CA VAL A 263 12.15 -1.91 33.99
C VAL A 263 12.48 -2.45 35.38
N VAL A 264 12.44 -1.63 36.43
CA VAL A 264 12.68 -2.11 37.81
C VAL A 264 11.45 -2.79 38.43
N ASN A 265 10.25 -2.62 37.84
CA ASN A 265 9.01 -3.11 38.44
C ASN A 265 8.28 -4.21 37.66
N ASP A 266 8.58 -4.52 36.40
CA ASP A 266 7.77 -5.51 35.67
C ASP A 266 8.52 -6.14 34.47
N TRP A 267 9.26 -7.22 34.72
CA TRP A 267 9.78 -8.07 33.65
C TRP A 267 8.69 -9.06 33.21
N GLY A 268 7.78 -8.58 32.35
CA GLY A 268 6.85 -9.44 31.59
C GLY A 268 5.44 -8.89 31.50
N ASN A 269 5.08 -8.35 30.34
CA ASN A 269 3.71 -8.04 29.89
C ASN A 269 2.97 -6.88 30.57
N ALA A 270 3.18 -5.67 30.05
CA ALA A 270 2.15 -4.77 29.50
C ALA A 270 2.69 -3.33 29.51
N ARG A 271 2.50 -2.59 28.42
CA ARG A 271 2.50 -1.13 28.52
C ARG A 271 1.48 -0.75 29.61
N PRO A 272 1.72 0.27 30.45
CA PRO A 272 0.70 0.74 31.39
C PRO A 272 -0.62 0.88 30.64
N SER A 273 -1.68 0.27 31.15
CA SER A 273 -2.98 0.19 30.47
C SER A 273 -3.51 1.62 30.28
N VAL A 274 -3.36 2.14 29.07
CA VAL A 274 -3.96 3.40 28.67
C VAL A 274 -5.45 3.15 28.59
N GLU A 275 -6.18 3.57 29.62
CA GLU A 275 -7.64 3.50 29.62
C GLU A 275 -8.19 4.65 28.77
N GLU A 276 -8.64 4.29 27.55
CA GLU A 276 -9.37 5.18 26.66
C GLU A 276 -10.86 5.10 27.02
N GLU A 277 -11.43 6.20 27.49
CA GLU A 277 -12.85 6.26 27.92
C GLU A 277 -13.80 6.74 26.83
N ASP A 278 -13.28 7.23 25.70
CA ASP A 278 -14.07 7.71 24.56
C ASP A 278 -14.76 6.53 23.85
N LYS A 279 -16.00 6.27 24.26
CA LYS A 279 -16.84 5.18 23.72
C LYS A 279 -17.10 5.33 22.22
N GLU A 280 -17.29 6.56 21.73
CA GLU A 280 -17.54 6.79 20.30
C GLU A 280 -16.30 6.44 19.48
N PHE A 281 -15.12 6.84 19.94
CA PHE A 281 -13.86 6.45 19.31
C PHE A 281 -13.65 4.94 19.34
N LEU A 282 -13.90 4.27 20.46
CA LEU A 282 -13.76 2.80 20.57
C LEU A 282 -14.69 2.05 19.62
N GLU A 283 -15.93 2.51 19.46
CA GLU A 283 -16.88 1.94 18.50
C GLU A 283 -16.37 2.12 17.06
N LYS A 284 -15.93 3.33 16.69
CA LYS A 284 -15.38 3.62 15.35
C LYS A 284 -14.09 2.83 15.08
N LYS A 285 -13.21 2.70 16.07
CA LYS A 285 -11.98 1.91 16.00
C LYS A 285 -12.29 0.43 15.74
N THR A 286 -13.33 -0.10 16.37
CA THR A 286 -13.79 -1.48 16.15
C THR A 286 -14.34 -1.65 14.74
N LYS A 287 -15.21 -0.73 14.28
CA LYS A 287 -15.74 -0.72 12.91
C LYS A 287 -14.63 -0.66 11.85
N LEU A 288 -13.56 0.10 12.07
CA LEU A 288 -12.41 0.17 11.17
C LEU A 288 -11.58 -1.11 11.15
N ARG A 289 -11.46 -1.81 12.30
CA ARG A 289 -10.83 -3.13 12.35
C ARG A 289 -11.66 -4.17 11.59
N ASP A 290 -12.97 -4.14 11.75
CA ASP A 290 -13.87 -5.05 11.02
C ASP A 290 -13.79 -4.78 9.50
N LEU A 291 -13.73 -3.51 9.11
CA LEU A 291 -13.51 -3.11 7.72
C LEU A 291 -12.17 -3.64 7.19
N GLU A 292 -11.07 -3.50 7.93
CA GLU A 292 -9.75 -4.00 7.53
C GLU A 292 -9.77 -5.52 7.26
N GLN A 293 -10.48 -6.28 8.10
CA GLN A 293 -10.69 -7.70 7.89
C GLN A 293 -11.53 -7.99 6.64
N GLN A 294 -12.60 -7.22 6.41
CA GLN A 294 -13.43 -7.34 5.21
C GLN A 294 -12.65 -6.98 3.94
N LEU A 295 -11.83 -5.93 3.97
CA LEU A 295 -10.94 -5.52 2.89
C LEU A 295 -9.96 -6.63 2.52
N THR A 296 -9.33 -7.23 3.53
CA THR A 296 -8.41 -8.36 3.34
C THR A 296 -9.12 -9.54 2.67
N ASN A 297 -10.33 -9.86 3.12
CA ASN A 297 -11.11 -10.96 2.53
C ASN A 297 -11.55 -10.65 1.10
N ALA A 298 -12.03 -9.44 0.84
CA ALA A 298 -12.42 -8.98 -0.49
C ALA A 298 -11.23 -8.98 -1.46
N SER A 299 -10.06 -8.53 -1.01
CA SER A 299 -8.82 -8.54 -1.79
C SER A 299 -8.42 -9.96 -2.20
N LYS A 300 -8.50 -10.94 -1.29
CA LYS A 300 -8.23 -12.35 -1.61
C LYS A 300 -9.20 -12.91 -2.65
N GLN A 301 -10.50 -12.60 -2.52
CA GLN A 301 -11.50 -13.05 -3.50
C GLN A 301 -11.30 -12.39 -4.86
N ALA A 302 -10.93 -11.10 -4.88
CA ALA A 302 -10.56 -10.39 -6.10
C ALA A 302 -9.36 -11.05 -6.79
N GLU A 303 -8.34 -11.45 -6.04
CA GLU A 303 -7.18 -12.18 -6.57
C GLU A 303 -7.58 -13.53 -7.18
N THR A 304 -8.44 -14.30 -6.51
CA THR A 304 -8.98 -15.55 -7.05
C THR A 304 -9.75 -15.33 -8.35
N LEU A 305 -10.55 -14.26 -8.43
CA LEU A 305 -11.29 -13.91 -9.66
C LEU A 305 -10.34 -13.54 -10.81
N VAL A 306 -9.32 -12.73 -10.55
CA VAL A 306 -8.29 -12.36 -11.55
C VAL A 306 -7.57 -13.59 -12.08
N LYS A 307 -7.22 -14.54 -11.21
CA LYS A 307 -6.60 -15.82 -11.62
C LYS A 307 -7.53 -16.63 -12.51
N ALA A 308 -8.81 -16.78 -12.13
CA ALA A 308 -9.78 -17.50 -12.96
C ALA A 308 -10.00 -16.83 -14.34
N GLN A 309 -10.01 -15.49 -14.41
CA GLN A 309 -10.12 -14.75 -15.67
C GLN A 309 -8.89 -14.92 -16.56
N GLN A 310 -7.69 -14.94 -15.96
CA GLN A 310 -6.44 -15.22 -16.65
C GLN A 310 -6.46 -16.63 -17.26
N GLU A 311 -6.81 -17.64 -16.46
CA GLU A 311 -6.92 -19.05 -16.88
C GLU A 311 -7.93 -19.21 -18.03
N MET A 312 -9.07 -18.52 -17.97
CA MET A 312 -10.05 -18.53 -19.06
C MET A 312 -9.45 -18.02 -20.38
N GLY A 313 -8.67 -16.95 -20.32
CA GLY A 313 -7.96 -16.41 -21.49
C GLY A 313 -6.94 -17.41 -22.05
N GLU A 314 -6.21 -18.11 -21.20
CA GLU A 314 -5.21 -19.11 -21.59
C GLU A 314 -5.86 -20.35 -22.22
N VAL A 315 -6.83 -20.96 -21.56
CA VAL A 315 -7.58 -22.13 -22.05
C VAL A 315 -8.23 -21.83 -23.41
N MET A 316 -8.82 -20.65 -23.57
CA MET A 316 -9.43 -20.26 -24.83
C MET A 316 -8.38 -20.09 -25.95
N GLY A 317 -7.18 -19.64 -25.60
CA GLY A 317 -6.06 -19.55 -26.54
C GLY A 317 -5.56 -20.92 -26.98
N GLU A 318 -5.40 -21.84 -26.03
CA GLU A 318 -5.03 -23.24 -26.28
C GLU A 318 -6.06 -23.95 -27.16
N LEU A 319 -7.35 -23.76 -26.88
CA LEU A 319 -8.44 -24.28 -27.71
C LEU A 319 -8.33 -23.78 -29.16
N GLY A 320 -8.09 -22.48 -29.35
CA GLY A 320 -7.87 -21.90 -30.67
C GLY A 320 -6.67 -22.52 -31.39
N LEU A 321 -5.54 -22.70 -30.70
CA LEU A 321 -4.35 -23.34 -31.27
C LEU A 321 -4.59 -24.82 -31.62
N ALA A 322 -5.36 -25.55 -30.82
CA ALA A 322 -5.75 -26.92 -31.11
C ALA A 322 -6.57 -27.00 -32.41
N PHE A 323 -7.56 -26.13 -32.59
CA PHE A 323 -8.34 -26.07 -33.83
C PHE A 323 -7.52 -25.61 -35.04
N ILE A 324 -6.54 -24.71 -34.87
CA ILE A 324 -5.60 -24.37 -35.95
C ILE A 324 -4.80 -25.61 -36.40
N LYS A 325 -4.29 -26.40 -35.46
CA LYS A 325 -3.56 -27.65 -35.78
C LYS A 325 -4.46 -28.63 -36.51
N LEU A 326 -5.70 -28.81 -36.05
CA LEU A 326 -6.65 -29.72 -36.65
C LEU A 326 -7.07 -29.27 -38.07
N THR A 327 -7.25 -27.96 -38.27
CA THR A 327 -7.50 -27.35 -39.59
C THR A 327 -6.36 -27.63 -40.57
N LYS A 328 -5.10 -27.50 -40.13
CA LYS A 328 -3.93 -27.81 -40.96
C LYS A 328 -3.92 -29.29 -41.37
N PHE A 329 -4.08 -30.17 -40.39
CA PHE A 329 -4.13 -31.61 -40.63
C PHE A 329 -5.23 -32.00 -41.63
N GLU A 330 -6.47 -31.51 -41.43
CA GLU A 330 -7.58 -31.86 -42.31
C GLU A 330 -7.41 -31.29 -43.73
N ASN A 331 -6.77 -30.12 -43.89
CA ASN A 331 -6.44 -29.57 -45.22
C ASN A 331 -5.38 -30.40 -45.96
N GLU A 332 -4.35 -30.87 -45.25
CA GLU A 332 -3.29 -31.71 -45.84
C GLU A 332 -3.84 -33.08 -46.29
N GLN A 333 -4.87 -33.59 -45.61
CA GLN A 333 -5.49 -34.90 -45.89
C GLN A 333 -6.79 -34.80 -46.70
N ALA A 334 -7.18 -33.61 -47.17
CA ALA A 334 -8.48 -33.40 -47.82
C ALA A 334 -8.53 -33.97 -49.24
N THR A 335 -9.26 -35.09 -49.41
CA THR A 335 -9.57 -35.71 -50.70
C THR A 335 -10.95 -35.33 -51.23
N SER A 336 -11.85 -34.86 -50.35
CA SER A 336 -13.24 -34.51 -50.69
C SER A 336 -13.60 -33.06 -50.38
N ASN A 337 -14.63 -32.53 -51.04
CA ASN A 337 -15.10 -31.17 -50.80
C ASN A 337 -15.65 -30.98 -49.37
N THR A 338 -16.27 -32.02 -48.80
CA THR A 338 -16.84 -32.00 -47.45
C THR A 338 -15.76 -31.82 -46.37
N GLN A 339 -14.57 -32.42 -46.54
CA GLN A 339 -13.43 -32.20 -45.65
C GLN A 339 -12.92 -30.75 -45.70
N ARG A 340 -12.87 -30.14 -46.89
CA ARG A 340 -12.47 -28.73 -47.04
C ARG A 340 -13.45 -27.77 -46.37
N VAL A 341 -14.75 -28.05 -46.47
CA VAL A 341 -15.80 -27.26 -45.80
C VAL A 341 -15.65 -27.35 -44.28
N ARG A 342 -15.49 -28.56 -43.72
CA ARG A 342 -15.26 -28.72 -42.28
C ARG A 342 -13.99 -28.03 -41.79
N SER A 343 -12.90 -28.13 -42.56
CA SER A 343 -11.65 -27.45 -42.23
C SER A 343 -11.83 -25.92 -42.20
N ALA A 344 -12.60 -25.35 -43.13
CA ALA A 344 -12.94 -23.93 -43.11
C ALA A 344 -13.78 -23.53 -41.88
N ASP A 345 -14.81 -24.30 -41.54
CA ASP A 345 -15.64 -24.03 -40.36
C ASP A 345 -14.81 -24.13 -39.06
N MET A 346 -13.90 -25.11 -39.00
CA MET A 346 -12.99 -25.31 -37.88
C MET A 346 -11.98 -24.17 -37.74
N LYS A 347 -11.51 -23.61 -38.86
CA LYS A 347 -10.68 -22.39 -38.88
C LYS A 347 -11.43 -21.19 -38.30
N ASN A 348 -12.74 -21.08 -38.54
CA ASN A 348 -13.56 -20.00 -38.01
C ASN A 348 -13.71 -20.12 -36.49
N VAL A 349 -13.99 -21.33 -35.98
CA VAL A 349 -13.98 -21.64 -34.55
C VAL A 349 -12.63 -21.30 -33.92
N ALA A 350 -11.53 -21.70 -34.57
CA ALA A 350 -10.18 -21.41 -34.10
C ALA A 350 -9.90 -19.91 -33.98
N THR A 351 -10.34 -19.14 -34.98
CA THR A 351 -10.18 -17.69 -35.04
C THR A 351 -11.00 -17.01 -33.93
N ALA A 352 -12.24 -17.43 -33.73
CA ALA A 352 -13.10 -16.91 -32.66
C ALA A 352 -12.52 -17.20 -31.28
N ALA A 353 -12.01 -18.42 -31.04
CA ALA A 353 -11.36 -18.79 -29.79
C ALA A 353 -10.11 -17.92 -29.53
N VAL A 354 -9.20 -17.76 -30.50
CA VAL A 354 -8.02 -16.89 -30.33
C VAL A 354 -8.41 -15.43 -30.04
N LYS A 355 -9.47 -14.92 -30.68
CA LYS A 355 -9.97 -13.56 -30.39
C LYS A 355 -10.59 -13.45 -29.00
N ALA A 356 -11.41 -14.43 -28.59
CA ALA A 356 -11.99 -14.48 -27.25
C ALA A 356 -10.89 -14.54 -26.17
N SER A 357 -9.82 -15.30 -26.41
CA SER A 357 -8.62 -15.32 -25.54
C SER A 357 -8.04 -13.92 -25.33
N ARG A 358 -7.84 -13.14 -26.41
CA ARG A 358 -7.33 -11.75 -26.32
C ARG A 358 -8.28 -10.85 -25.54
N LEU A 359 -9.58 -10.95 -25.80
CA LEU A 359 -10.61 -10.19 -25.08
C LEU A 359 -10.64 -10.51 -23.59
N TYR A 360 -10.50 -11.79 -23.20
CA TYR A 360 -10.38 -12.18 -21.79
C TYR A 360 -9.11 -11.61 -21.14
N ARG A 361 -7.97 -11.59 -21.83
CA ARG A 361 -6.72 -11.00 -21.31
C ARG A 361 -6.84 -9.49 -21.12
N GLU A 362 -7.44 -8.77 -22.05
CA GLU A 362 -7.73 -7.34 -21.91
C GLU A 362 -8.71 -7.05 -20.77
N LEU A 363 -9.78 -7.85 -20.65
CA LEU A 363 -10.74 -7.75 -19.54
C LEU A 363 -10.03 -7.97 -18.20
N ASN A 364 -9.17 -8.98 -18.10
CA ASN A 364 -8.42 -9.27 -16.88
C ASN A 364 -7.54 -8.08 -16.46
N ALA A 365 -6.83 -7.44 -17.41
CA ALA A 365 -6.03 -6.24 -17.13
C ALA A 365 -6.89 -5.09 -16.57
N HIS A 366 -8.10 -4.90 -17.11
CA HIS A 366 -9.05 -3.95 -16.56
C HIS A 366 -9.57 -4.34 -15.17
N THR A 367 -9.88 -5.62 -14.94
CA THR A 367 -10.31 -6.12 -13.62
C THR A 367 -9.26 -5.83 -12.55
N VAL A 368 -7.99 -6.14 -12.84
CA VAL A 368 -6.86 -5.85 -11.93
C VAL A 368 -6.82 -4.36 -11.60
N LYS A 369 -6.88 -3.50 -12.61
CA LYS A 369 -6.86 -2.04 -12.43
C LYS A 369 -8.00 -1.53 -11.55
N HIS A 370 -9.20 -2.08 -11.66
CA HIS A 370 -10.31 -1.69 -10.79
C HIS A 370 -10.05 -2.12 -9.35
N PHE A 371 -9.58 -3.35 -9.14
CA PHE A 371 -9.28 -3.90 -7.81
C PHE A 371 -8.02 -3.35 -7.13
N ASP A 372 -7.18 -2.57 -7.83
CA ASP A 372 -6.13 -1.77 -7.18
C ASP A 372 -6.70 -0.88 -6.07
N THR A 373 -7.96 -0.44 -6.19
CA THR A 373 -8.68 0.34 -5.18
C THR A 373 -8.76 -0.39 -3.83
N LEU A 374 -8.93 -1.72 -3.82
CA LEU A 374 -8.96 -2.50 -2.57
C LEU A 374 -7.61 -2.45 -1.85
N HIS A 375 -6.52 -2.60 -2.61
CA HIS A 375 -5.15 -2.56 -2.09
C HIS A 375 -4.78 -1.14 -1.60
N GLU A 376 -5.29 -0.11 -2.26
CA GLU A 376 -5.12 1.28 -1.80
C GLU A 376 -5.75 1.51 -0.43
N HIS A 377 -7.00 1.09 -0.25
CA HIS A 377 -7.70 1.21 1.03
C HIS A 377 -7.10 0.30 2.12
N MET A 378 -6.59 -0.88 1.75
CA MET A 378 -5.83 -1.73 2.68
C MET A 378 -4.52 -1.04 3.12
N GLY A 379 -3.79 -0.42 2.19
CA GLY A 379 -2.60 0.36 2.52
C GLY A 379 -2.90 1.55 3.43
N MET A 380 -4.05 2.23 3.23
CA MET A 380 -4.50 3.32 4.12
C MET A 380 -4.74 2.88 5.56
N MET A 381 -4.97 1.59 5.83
CA MET A 381 -5.13 1.10 7.21
C MET A 381 -3.86 1.30 8.06
N LEU A 382 -2.67 1.28 7.44
CA LEU A 382 -1.43 1.62 8.14
C LEU A 382 -1.45 3.07 8.67
N ALA A 383 -2.00 4.00 7.89
CA ALA A 383 -2.16 5.39 8.30
C ALA A 383 -3.14 5.53 9.47
N VAL A 384 -4.24 4.77 9.44
CA VAL A 384 -5.23 4.72 10.53
C VAL A 384 -4.59 4.22 11.82
N HIS A 385 -3.84 3.11 11.77
CA HIS A 385 -3.14 2.55 12.93
C HIS A 385 -2.12 3.53 13.52
N ASN A 386 -1.35 4.22 12.67
CA ASN A 386 -0.40 5.25 13.10
C ASN A 386 -1.11 6.41 13.82
N ALA A 387 -2.20 6.93 13.24
CA ALA A 387 -2.98 8.01 13.83
C ALA A 387 -3.65 7.60 15.16
N PHE A 388 -4.06 6.34 15.31
CA PHE A 388 -4.57 5.82 16.59
C PHE A 388 -3.46 5.60 17.61
N SER A 389 -2.27 5.20 17.17
CA SER A 389 -1.10 5.14 18.03
C SER A 389 -0.72 6.52 18.56
N ASP A 390 -0.78 7.56 17.71
CA ASP A 390 -0.58 8.96 18.13
C ASP A 390 -1.53 9.37 19.26
N ARG A 391 -2.81 9.03 19.10
CA ARG A 391 -3.83 9.28 20.12
C ARG A 391 -3.51 8.56 21.43
N SER A 392 -3.20 7.26 21.37
CA SER A 392 -2.83 6.49 22.56
C SER A 392 -1.57 7.03 23.25
N SER A 393 -0.56 7.47 22.50
CA SER A 393 0.65 8.09 23.04
C SER A 393 0.38 9.45 23.69
N ALA A 394 -0.49 10.27 23.11
CA ALA A 394 -0.89 11.55 23.69
C ALA A 394 -1.71 11.35 24.98
N LEU A 395 -2.64 10.39 24.99
CA LEU A 395 -3.43 10.04 26.19
C LEU A 395 -2.53 9.56 27.33
N LEU A 396 -1.56 8.68 27.03
CA LEU A 396 -0.58 8.22 28.02
C LEU A 396 0.18 9.41 28.63
N THR A 397 0.62 10.36 27.81
CA THR A 397 1.33 11.58 28.28
C THR A 397 0.47 12.39 29.26
N VAL A 398 -0.83 12.54 28.97
CA VAL A 398 -1.80 13.22 29.85
C VAL A 398 -1.94 12.47 31.18
N GLN A 399 -2.17 11.16 31.15
CA GLN A 399 -2.32 10.32 32.34
C GLN A 399 -1.07 10.32 33.23
N THR A 400 0.12 10.28 32.62
CA THR A 400 1.40 10.38 33.34
C THR A 400 1.54 11.73 34.02
N LEU A 401 1.25 12.84 33.33
CA LEU A 401 1.32 14.19 33.91
C LEU A 401 0.32 14.38 35.06
N ILE A 402 -0.90 13.86 34.95
CA ILE A 402 -1.89 13.86 36.04
C ILE A 402 -1.35 13.12 37.27
N SER A 403 -0.76 11.94 37.05
CA SER A 403 -0.23 11.10 38.13
C SER A 403 0.98 11.75 38.83
N GLU A 404 1.91 12.33 38.05
CA GLU A 404 3.04 13.10 38.57
C GLU A 404 2.57 14.31 39.39
N LEU A 405 1.57 15.02 38.89
CA LEU A 405 1.02 16.20 39.56
C LEU A 405 0.36 15.84 40.89
N SER A 406 -0.41 14.75 40.94
CA SER A 406 -0.96 14.18 42.17
C SER A 406 0.15 13.84 43.18
N ALA A 407 1.23 13.19 42.72
CA ALA A 407 2.36 12.83 43.57
C ALA A 407 3.10 14.07 44.12
N LEU A 408 3.26 15.13 43.30
CA LEU A 408 3.85 16.39 43.72
C LEU A 408 2.97 17.11 44.76
N HIS A 409 1.65 17.18 44.56
CA HIS A 409 0.73 17.72 45.55
C HIS A 409 0.80 16.95 46.88
N SER A 410 0.74 15.61 46.84
CA SER A 410 0.85 14.79 48.05
C SER A 410 2.16 15.04 48.81
N ARG A 411 3.27 15.25 48.09
CA ARG A 411 4.57 15.56 48.68
C ARG A 411 4.60 16.97 49.28
N ALA A 412 3.99 17.95 48.61
CA ALA A 412 3.87 19.32 49.12
C ALA A 412 3.03 19.36 50.40
N ASP A 413 1.87 18.70 50.42
CA ASP A 413 0.97 18.66 51.59
C ASP A 413 1.66 18.01 52.81
N LYS A 414 2.38 16.90 52.60
CA LYS A 414 3.18 16.25 53.64
C LYS A 414 4.28 17.16 54.18
N LEU A 415 4.92 17.94 53.32
CA LEU A 415 5.98 18.86 53.73
C LEU A 415 5.40 20.07 54.48
N GLU A 416 4.26 20.60 54.05
CA GLU A 416 3.54 21.72 54.66
C GLU A 416 3.05 21.37 56.06
N THR A 417 2.33 20.25 56.19
CA THR A 417 1.86 19.73 57.49
C THR A 417 2.99 19.42 58.48
N SER A 418 4.16 19.06 57.99
CA SER A 418 5.35 18.82 58.82
C SER A 418 6.10 20.10 59.17
N THR A 419 5.94 21.17 58.39
CA THR A 419 6.60 22.47 58.60
C THR A 419 5.81 23.37 59.55
N SER A 420 4.48 23.26 59.55
CA SER A 420 3.59 23.98 60.48
C SER A 420 3.69 23.52 61.94
N LYS A 421 4.24 22.32 62.20
CA LYS A 421 4.38 21.73 63.56
C LYS A 421 5.62 22.21 64.33
N ILE A 422 6.55 22.94 63.69
CA ILE A 422 7.82 23.35 64.31
C ILE A 422 7.83 24.87 64.46
N PHE A 423 7.80 25.35 65.71
CA PHE A 423 7.89 26.78 66.05
C PHE A 423 9.30 27.29 65.71
N GLY A 424 9.42 28.21 64.75
CA GLY A 424 10.70 28.83 64.35
C GLY A 424 11.13 28.63 62.89
N GLY A 425 10.39 27.85 62.10
CA GLY A 425 10.50 27.81 60.63
C GLY A 425 11.91 27.50 60.08
N ASP A 426 12.20 26.22 59.81
CA ASP A 426 13.43 25.84 59.13
C ASP A 426 13.47 26.43 57.71
N LYS A 427 14.32 27.44 57.49
CA LYS A 427 14.50 28.13 56.19
C LYS A 427 14.75 27.15 55.04
N SER A 428 15.38 26.00 55.31
CA SER A 428 15.62 24.97 54.29
C SER A 428 14.33 24.25 53.86
N ARG A 429 13.36 24.07 54.76
CA ARG A 429 12.06 23.43 54.49
C ARG A 429 11.13 24.36 53.74
N VAL A 430 11.15 25.66 54.08
CA VAL A 430 10.41 26.69 53.35
C VAL A 430 10.87 26.74 51.89
N ARG A 431 12.19 26.77 51.65
CA ARG A 431 12.75 26.73 50.28
C ARG A 431 12.36 25.47 49.51
N LYS A 432 12.42 24.29 50.14
CA LYS A 432 11.96 23.02 49.52
C LYS A 432 10.47 23.03 49.18
N LEU A 433 9.64 23.71 49.97
CA LEU A 433 8.22 23.86 49.69
C LEU A 433 7.98 24.80 48.50
N GLU A 434 8.75 25.89 48.40
CA GLU A 434 8.76 26.77 47.22
C GLU A 434 9.18 26.01 45.96
N ASP A 435 10.29 25.24 46.01
CA ASP A 435 10.75 24.41 44.90
C ASP A 435 9.67 23.40 44.43
N LEU A 436 8.92 22.80 45.37
CA LEU A 436 7.81 21.90 45.06
C LEU A 436 6.62 22.64 44.44
N LYS A 437 6.29 23.84 44.93
CA LYS A 437 5.24 24.68 44.35
C LYS A 437 5.59 25.10 42.93
N ASP A 438 6.85 25.42 42.66
CA ASP A 438 7.35 25.69 41.31
C ASP A 438 7.29 24.45 40.41
N ALA A 439 7.67 23.29 40.91
CA ALA A 439 7.54 22.03 40.16
C ALA A 439 6.07 21.72 39.83
N ILE A 440 5.15 21.88 40.78
CA ILE A 440 3.70 21.72 40.57
C ILE A 440 3.23 22.66 39.46
N ARG A 441 3.60 23.94 39.51
CA ARG A 441 3.23 24.94 38.50
C ARG A 441 3.70 24.52 37.09
N VAL A 442 4.97 24.13 36.96
CA VAL A 442 5.54 23.69 35.68
C VAL A 442 4.86 22.42 35.16
N THR A 443 4.57 21.44 36.03
CA THR A 443 3.86 20.21 35.65
C THR A 443 2.40 20.48 35.30
N GLU A 444 1.72 21.43 35.96
CA GLU A 444 0.35 21.86 35.62
C GLU A 444 0.32 22.52 34.24
N ASP A 445 1.27 23.41 33.94
CA ASP A 445 1.41 24.03 32.62
C ASP A 445 1.68 22.97 31.53
N ALA A 446 2.55 22.00 31.83
CA ALA A 446 2.84 20.87 30.93
C ALA A 446 1.59 20.00 30.70
N LYS A 447 0.82 19.71 31.76
CA LYS A 447 -0.46 18.98 31.69
C LYS A 447 -1.46 19.72 30.81
N SER A 448 -1.61 21.04 30.99
CA SER A 448 -2.49 21.86 30.15
C SER A 448 -2.10 21.80 28.67
N CYS A 449 -0.80 21.83 28.37
CA CYS A 449 -0.31 21.69 26.99
C CYS A 449 -0.58 20.29 26.43
N ALA A 450 -0.35 19.23 27.21
CA ALA A 450 -0.59 17.85 26.80
C ALA A 450 -2.08 17.55 26.54
N ILE A 451 -2.98 18.10 27.37
CA ILE A 451 -4.43 18.00 27.17
C ILE A 451 -4.84 18.64 25.84
N LYS A 452 -4.37 19.86 25.56
CA LYS A 452 -4.68 20.55 24.29
C LYS A 452 -4.19 19.78 23.06
N GLU A 453 -3.00 19.19 23.14
CA GLU A 453 -2.48 18.35 22.06
C GLU A 453 -3.29 17.07 21.88
N TYR A 454 -3.70 16.43 22.99
CA TYR A 454 -4.58 15.27 22.96
C TYR A 454 -5.92 15.61 22.28
N GLU A 455 -6.60 16.67 22.74
CA GLU A 455 -7.86 17.16 22.16
C GLU A 455 -7.73 17.45 20.66
N ARG A 456 -6.63 18.07 20.24
CA ARG A 456 -6.34 18.30 18.81
C ARG A 456 -6.25 16.98 18.03
N ILE A 457 -5.56 15.98 18.56
CA ILE A 457 -5.48 14.65 17.92
C ILE A 457 -6.84 13.97 17.89
N GLN A 458 -7.65 14.09 18.93
CA GLN A 458 -9.02 13.56 18.95
C GLN A 458 -9.85 14.16 17.81
N GLU A 459 -9.76 15.47 17.62
CA GLU A 459 -10.47 16.19 16.55
C GLU A 459 -9.99 15.79 15.15
N ASN A 460 -8.66 15.68 14.96
CA ASN A 460 -8.07 15.22 13.71
C ASN A 460 -8.55 13.79 13.38
N ASN A 461 -8.46 12.86 14.33
CA ASN A 461 -8.95 11.49 14.16
C ASN A 461 -10.44 11.46 13.80
N ARG A 462 -11.27 12.26 14.49
CA ARG A 462 -12.71 12.33 14.23
C ARG A 462 -13.01 12.75 12.79
N SER A 463 -12.37 13.84 12.35
CA SER A 463 -12.52 14.37 10.99
C SER A 463 -12.01 13.39 9.93
N GLU A 464 -10.89 12.72 10.19
CA GLU A 464 -10.27 11.79 9.25
C GLU A 464 -11.01 10.47 9.12
N ILE A 465 -11.63 9.97 10.19
CA ILE A 465 -12.53 8.81 10.11
C ILE A 465 -13.70 9.11 9.18
N GLN A 466 -14.29 10.32 9.29
CA GLN A 466 -15.37 10.73 8.41
C GLN A 466 -14.89 10.88 6.95
N ARG A 467 -13.77 11.59 6.73
CA ARG A 467 -13.18 11.75 5.39
C ARG A 467 -12.91 10.42 4.72
N LEU A 468 -12.30 9.48 5.45
CA LEU A 468 -11.99 8.14 4.93
C LEU A 468 -13.26 7.37 4.56
N ASP A 469 -14.32 7.48 5.36
CA ASP A 469 -15.60 6.84 5.06
C ASP A 469 -16.23 7.39 3.76
N GLU A 470 -16.21 8.72 3.58
CA GLU A 470 -16.72 9.40 2.38
C GLU A 470 -15.90 9.03 1.13
N GLU A 471 -14.57 9.12 1.20
CA GLU A 471 -13.66 8.76 0.10
C GLU A 471 -13.79 7.27 -0.27
N ARG A 472 -13.82 6.37 0.71
CA ARG A 472 -14.01 4.94 0.50
C ARG A 472 -15.32 4.62 -0.22
N LYS A 473 -16.43 5.26 0.19
CA LYS A 473 -17.73 5.04 -0.46
C LYS A 473 -17.69 5.45 -1.92
N ALA A 474 -17.14 6.63 -2.23
CA ALA A 474 -17.02 7.12 -3.60
C ALA A 474 -16.12 6.21 -4.44
N ASP A 475 -14.92 5.92 -3.95
CA ASP A 475 -13.94 5.08 -4.66
C ASP A 475 -14.49 3.67 -4.94
N PHE A 476 -15.20 3.05 -3.98
CA PHE A 476 -15.73 1.70 -4.17
C PHE A 476 -16.91 1.65 -5.14
N VAL A 477 -17.75 2.70 -5.15
CA VAL A 477 -18.81 2.83 -6.14
C VAL A 477 -18.19 2.96 -7.54
N ASP A 478 -17.18 3.81 -7.70
CA ASP A 478 -16.49 4.00 -8.98
C ASP A 478 -15.76 2.73 -9.43
N MET A 479 -15.08 2.04 -8.52
CA MET A 479 -14.46 0.73 -8.75
C MET A 479 -15.49 -0.29 -9.27
N LEU A 480 -16.58 -0.50 -8.53
CA LEU A 480 -17.59 -1.50 -8.89
C LEU A 480 -18.29 -1.16 -10.20
N LYS A 481 -18.60 0.13 -10.41
CA LYS A 481 -19.18 0.60 -11.67
C LYS A 481 -18.23 0.34 -12.84
N GLY A 482 -16.96 0.70 -12.71
CA GLY A 482 -15.95 0.46 -13.73
C GLY A 482 -15.78 -1.04 -14.03
N PHE A 483 -15.74 -1.86 -12.97
CA PHE A 483 -15.67 -3.32 -13.08
C PHE A 483 -16.86 -3.87 -13.87
N VAL A 484 -18.10 -3.55 -13.45
CA VAL A 484 -19.33 -4.06 -14.11
C VAL A 484 -19.44 -3.61 -15.56
N ILE A 485 -19.15 -2.33 -15.86
CA ILE A 485 -19.20 -1.81 -17.23
C ILE A 485 -18.24 -2.59 -18.14
N ASN A 486 -17.02 -2.85 -17.67
CA ASN A 486 -16.05 -3.60 -18.47
C ASN A 486 -16.45 -5.08 -18.59
N GLN A 487 -16.96 -5.70 -17.53
CA GLN A 487 -17.46 -7.08 -17.60
C GLN A 487 -18.54 -7.21 -18.69
N VAL A 488 -19.58 -6.36 -18.65
CA VAL A 488 -20.66 -6.39 -19.65
C VAL A 488 -20.12 -6.15 -21.07
N ALA A 489 -19.34 -5.09 -21.26
CA ALA A 489 -18.84 -4.72 -22.59
C ALA A 489 -17.97 -5.82 -23.20
N TYR A 490 -17.13 -6.49 -22.41
CA TYR A 490 -16.29 -7.58 -22.90
C TYR A 490 -17.06 -8.88 -23.08
N SER A 491 -18.03 -9.20 -22.21
CA SER A 491 -18.92 -10.34 -22.43
C SER A 491 -19.73 -10.21 -23.72
N GLU A 492 -20.24 -9.02 -24.05
CA GLU A 492 -20.90 -8.76 -25.33
C GLU A 492 -19.96 -8.94 -26.52
N LYS A 493 -18.74 -8.37 -26.46
CA LYS A 493 -17.73 -8.55 -27.53
C LYS A 493 -17.39 -10.02 -27.76
N ILE A 494 -17.19 -10.78 -26.68
CA ILE A 494 -16.89 -12.21 -26.75
C ILE A 494 -18.10 -12.97 -27.32
N GLY A 495 -19.31 -12.67 -26.84
CA GLY A 495 -20.55 -13.24 -27.36
C GLY A 495 -20.71 -13.00 -28.87
N ASN A 496 -20.43 -11.78 -29.34
CA ASN A 496 -20.50 -11.43 -30.76
C ASN A 496 -19.51 -12.24 -31.63
N GLU A 497 -18.33 -12.59 -31.12
CA GLU A 497 -17.41 -13.47 -31.86
C GLU A 497 -17.97 -14.90 -31.98
N TRP A 498 -18.69 -15.39 -30.97
CA TRP A 498 -19.35 -16.70 -31.02
C TRP A 498 -20.62 -16.71 -31.87
N VAL A 499 -21.39 -15.62 -31.86
CA VAL A 499 -22.55 -15.46 -32.75
C VAL A 499 -22.14 -15.57 -34.21
N LYS A 500 -21.03 -14.94 -34.61
CA LYS A 500 -20.49 -15.06 -35.98
C LYS A 500 -20.23 -16.52 -36.36
N VAL A 501 -19.61 -17.29 -35.47
CA VAL A 501 -19.36 -18.73 -35.70
C VAL A 501 -20.68 -19.50 -35.85
N ALA A 502 -21.67 -19.21 -34.99
CA ALA A 502 -22.98 -19.86 -35.06
C ALA A 502 -23.72 -19.53 -36.37
N GLU A 503 -23.66 -18.28 -36.84
CA GLU A 503 -24.26 -17.85 -38.11
C GLU A 503 -23.60 -18.52 -39.31
N GLU A 504 -22.26 -18.56 -39.35
CA GLU A 504 -21.49 -19.20 -40.44
C GLU A 504 -21.72 -20.72 -40.52
N THR A 505 -22.04 -21.35 -39.39
CA THR A 505 -22.31 -22.79 -39.30
C THR A 505 -23.80 -23.14 -39.33
N SER A 506 -24.69 -22.14 -39.46
CA SER A 506 -26.16 -22.34 -39.43
C SER A 506 -26.72 -23.23 -40.54
N LYS A 507 -25.99 -23.38 -41.66
CA LYS A 507 -26.30 -24.32 -42.75
C LYS A 507 -26.55 -25.75 -42.24
N TYR A 508 -25.79 -26.20 -41.24
CA TYR A 508 -25.91 -27.57 -40.70
C TYR A 508 -27.22 -27.82 -39.94
N ALA A 509 -27.87 -26.76 -39.45
CA ALA A 509 -29.18 -26.88 -38.83
C ALA A 509 -30.29 -26.94 -39.88
N ARG A 510 -30.15 -26.19 -40.99
CA ARG A 510 -31.14 -26.12 -42.07
C ARG A 510 -31.17 -27.36 -42.96
N GLU A 511 -30.08 -28.12 -43.03
CA GLU A 511 -29.99 -29.37 -43.80
C GLU A 511 -30.62 -30.58 -43.07
N ARG A 512 -31.10 -30.42 -41.81
CA ARG A 512 -31.81 -31.47 -41.04
C ARG A 512 -33.33 -31.40 -41.11
N GLU A 513 -33.89 -30.32 -41.66
CA GLU A 513 -35.30 -30.19 -42.04
C GLU A 513 -35.47 -30.58 -43.51
#